data_AF-A0A4Y9ZWC0-F1
#
_entry.id   AF-A0A4Y9ZWC0-F1
#
_cell.length_a   1.000
_cell.length_b   1.000
_cell.length_c   1.000
_cell.angle_alpha   90.00
_cell.angle_beta   90.00
_cell.angle_gamma   90.00
#
_symmetry.space_group_name_H-M   'P 1'
#
loop_
_entity.id
_entity.type
_entity.pdbx_description
1 polymer ?
#
loop_
_entity_poly.entity_id
_entity_poly.type
_entity_poly.pdbx_seq_one_letter_code
_entity_poly.pdbx_strand_id
1 'polypeptide(L)'
;MPSTRDEHATSDPQAFWSDFVLPRLVLTKGVSPRDKSGAVTVARQVLNDELSAMHLAMCSIRTRINSLCPISALPAELLVHILELYVSTKPAGSCVDSGGHLGWIEVTHVCRLWRDTALQSPGLWSNVCFKLGSQWTELMLARVKSVPISVHWDETEGTQESLDFISAHLRHTRELSLAGWPTILKPIIDTFPSPPATLEIMELGADATITVVEGSNFELPGSLSGHRLPSL
;
A
#
# COMPACT_ATOMS: atom_id res chain seq x y z
N MET A 1 26.71 41.57 -13.46
CA MET A 1 26.93 40.24 -12.84
C MET A 1 25.92 39.31 -13.46
N PRO A 2 26.29 38.48 -14.44
CA PRO A 2 25.36 37.51 -15.02
C PRO A 2 24.97 36.54 -13.93
N SER A 3 23.67 36.26 -13.82
CA SER A 3 23.16 35.28 -12.86
C SER A 3 23.71 33.91 -13.23
N THR A 4 24.19 33.14 -12.27
CA THR A 4 24.63 31.73 -12.43
C THR A 4 23.61 30.82 -13.13
N ARG A 5 22.37 31.31 -13.31
CA ARG A 5 21.31 30.70 -14.13
C ARG A 5 21.61 30.69 -15.63
N ASP A 6 22.32 31.68 -16.17
CA ASP A 6 22.51 31.81 -17.63
C ASP A 6 23.66 30.94 -18.15
N GLU A 7 24.69 30.65 -17.34
CA GLU A 7 25.84 29.83 -17.76
C GLU A 7 25.52 28.32 -17.86
N HIS A 8 24.54 27.84 -17.08
CA HIS A 8 24.07 26.45 -17.16
C HIS A 8 22.98 26.23 -18.22
N ALA A 9 22.43 27.31 -18.80
CA ALA A 9 21.28 27.23 -19.70
C ALA A 9 21.65 26.87 -21.15
N THR A 10 22.94 26.94 -21.52
CA THR A 10 23.39 26.84 -22.92
C THR A 10 24.18 25.58 -23.28
N SER A 11 24.46 24.70 -22.32
CA SER A 11 25.17 23.44 -22.61
C SER A 11 24.17 22.34 -22.98
N ASP A 12 24.46 21.61 -24.06
CA ASP A 12 23.71 20.42 -24.45
C ASP A 12 23.64 19.43 -23.27
N PRO A 13 22.45 18.98 -22.84
CA PRO A 13 22.31 18.11 -21.67
C PRO A 13 23.14 16.82 -21.79
N GLN A 14 23.26 16.26 -22.99
CA GLN A 14 24.05 15.05 -23.21
C GLN A 14 25.55 15.31 -23.02
N ALA A 15 26.08 16.40 -23.59
CA ALA A 15 27.46 16.82 -23.35
C ALA A 15 27.73 17.09 -21.86
N PHE A 16 26.86 17.85 -21.20
CA PHE A 16 26.99 18.16 -19.76
C PHE A 16 27.07 16.89 -18.90
N TRP A 17 26.13 15.95 -19.07
CA TRP A 17 26.15 14.72 -18.27
C TRP A 17 27.31 13.79 -18.64
N SER A 18 27.72 13.76 -19.91
CA SER A 18 28.87 12.95 -20.33
C SER A 18 30.16 13.46 -19.66
N ASP A 19 30.40 14.76 -19.71
CA ASP A 19 31.59 15.38 -19.10
C ASP A 19 31.59 15.25 -17.57
N PHE A 20 30.43 15.35 -16.93
CA PHE A 20 30.29 15.19 -15.49
C PHE A 20 30.55 13.76 -15.00
N VAL A 21 30.12 12.75 -15.77
CA VAL A 21 30.22 11.33 -15.38
C VAL A 21 31.63 10.75 -15.61
N LEU A 22 32.34 11.23 -16.63
CA LEU A 22 33.67 10.71 -17.00
C LEU A 22 34.67 10.67 -15.83
N PRO A 23 34.86 11.73 -15.02
CA PRO A 23 35.75 11.69 -13.86
C PRO A 23 35.39 10.62 -12.81
N ARG A 24 34.09 10.29 -12.67
CA ARG A 24 33.63 9.25 -11.73
C ARG A 24 33.97 7.86 -12.24
N LEU A 25 33.79 7.60 -13.54
CA LEU A 25 34.09 6.32 -14.16
C LEU A 25 35.59 6.01 -14.23
N VAL A 26 36.44 7.05 -14.27
CA VAL A 26 37.90 6.88 -14.27
C VAL A 26 38.40 6.24 -12.97
N LEU A 27 37.67 6.35 -11.85
CA LEU A 27 38.05 5.75 -10.56
C LEU A 27 38.12 4.22 -10.60
N THR A 28 37.39 3.58 -11.50
CA THR A 28 37.42 2.12 -11.69
C THR A 28 38.25 1.72 -12.91
N LYS A 29 38.92 2.67 -13.58
CA LYS A 29 39.71 2.41 -14.77
C LYS A 29 40.92 1.55 -14.44
N GLY A 30 41.11 0.47 -15.19
CA GLY A 30 42.21 -0.47 -15.01
C GLY A 30 41.87 -1.69 -14.16
N VAL A 31 40.68 -1.74 -13.54
CA VAL A 31 40.20 -2.97 -12.88
C VAL A 31 39.77 -3.97 -13.95
N SER A 32 40.44 -5.13 -13.94
CA SER A 32 40.19 -6.24 -14.85
C SER A 32 39.33 -7.30 -14.16
N PRO A 33 38.45 -8.01 -14.88
CA PRO A 33 37.74 -9.18 -14.35
C PRO A 33 38.67 -10.29 -13.81
N ARG A 34 39.95 -10.27 -14.19
CA ARG A 34 40.99 -11.21 -13.75
C ARG A 34 41.71 -10.77 -12.48
N ASP A 35 41.49 -9.55 -12.02
CA ASP A 35 42.09 -9.06 -10.79
C ASP A 35 41.56 -9.84 -9.58
N LYS A 36 42.25 -9.70 -8.44
CA LYS A 36 41.79 -10.30 -7.18
C LYS A 36 40.32 -9.94 -6.94
N SER A 37 39.51 -10.93 -6.55
CA SER A 37 38.06 -10.79 -6.34
C SER A 37 37.66 -9.55 -5.52
N GLY A 38 38.48 -9.17 -4.54
CA GLY A 38 38.27 -7.95 -3.75
C GLY A 38 38.29 -6.65 -4.57
N ALA A 39 39.22 -6.48 -5.52
CA ALA A 39 39.33 -5.28 -6.34
C ALA A 39 38.12 -5.13 -7.30
N VAL A 40 37.69 -6.24 -7.90
CA VAL A 40 36.49 -6.28 -8.76
C VAL A 40 35.22 -5.97 -7.96
N THR A 41 35.10 -6.52 -6.75
CA THR A 41 33.94 -6.27 -5.87
C THR A 41 33.85 -4.81 -5.46
N VAL A 42 34.97 -4.20 -5.06
CA VAL A 42 35.03 -2.78 -4.70
C VAL A 42 34.67 -1.89 -5.90
N ALA A 43 35.22 -2.16 -7.07
CA ALA A 43 34.90 -1.40 -8.28
C ALA A 43 33.40 -1.50 -8.64
N ARG A 44 32.81 -2.69 -8.53
CA ARG A 44 31.36 -2.89 -8.75
C ARG A 44 30.52 -2.12 -7.74
N GLN A 45 30.92 -2.11 -6.47
CA GLN A 45 30.20 -1.35 -5.44
C GLN A 45 30.22 0.15 -5.75
N VAL A 46 31.38 0.71 -6.10
CA VAL A 46 31.50 2.12 -6.50
C VAL A 46 30.55 2.46 -7.66
N LEU A 47 30.52 1.63 -8.70
CA LEU A 47 29.61 1.84 -9.83
C LEU A 47 28.13 1.74 -9.46
N ASN A 48 27.76 0.81 -8.57
CA ASN A 48 26.39 0.72 -8.06
C ASN A 48 25.99 1.93 -7.22
N ASP A 49 26.92 2.49 -6.45
CA ASP A 49 26.70 3.72 -5.68
C ASP A 49 26.50 4.92 -6.62
N GLU A 50 27.29 5.03 -7.70
CA GLU A 50 27.08 6.04 -8.76
C GLU A 50 25.70 5.90 -9.42
N LEU A 51 25.32 4.68 -9.81
CA LEU A 51 24.01 4.41 -10.41
C LEU A 51 22.87 4.80 -9.46
N SER A 52 23.02 4.51 -8.17
CA SER A 52 22.04 4.89 -7.15
C SER A 52 21.92 6.40 -7.02
N ALA A 53 23.04 7.13 -7.00
CA ALA A 53 23.04 8.59 -6.97
C ALA A 53 22.42 9.22 -8.23
N MET A 54 22.74 8.70 -9.41
CA MET A 54 22.14 9.14 -10.67
C MET A 54 20.64 8.88 -10.70
N HIS A 55 20.19 7.72 -10.20
CA HIS A 55 18.76 7.41 -10.09
C HIS A 55 18.02 8.45 -9.23
N LEU A 56 18.61 8.90 -8.12
CA LEU A 56 18.03 9.97 -7.30
C LEU A 56 17.93 11.30 -8.05
N ALA A 57 18.96 11.67 -8.83
CA ALA A 57 18.95 12.86 -9.68
C ALA A 57 17.84 12.78 -10.75
N MET A 58 17.72 11.63 -11.43
CA MET A 58 16.64 11.37 -12.39
C MET A 58 15.26 11.50 -11.74
N CYS A 59 15.08 10.97 -10.54
CA CYS A 59 13.83 11.10 -9.78
C CYS A 59 13.51 12.56 -9.45
N SER A 60 14.50 13.39 -9.15
CA SER A 60 14.29 14.84 -8.92
C SER A 60 13.88 15.57 -10.21
N ILE A 61 14.50 15.25 -11.36
CA ILE A 61 14.09 15.80 -12.66
C ILE A 61 12.64 15.37 -12.99
N ARG A 62 12.32 14.08 -12.84
CA ARG A 62 10.96 13.55 -13.05
C ARG A 62 9.94 14.21 -12.13
N THR A 63 10.30 14.46 -10.87
CA THR A 63 9.44 15.19 -9.93
C THR A 63 9.14 16.59 -10.44
N ARG A 64 10.17 17.30 -10.94
CA ARG A 64 9.96 18.63 -11.53
C ARG A 64 9.07 18.58 -12.76
N ILE A 65 9.29 17.63 -13.66
CA ILE A 65 8.43 17.43 -14.84
C ILE A 65 6.98 17.18 -14.40
N ASN A 66 6.76 16.26 -13.46
CA ASN A 66 5.42 15.94 -12.97
C ASN A 66 4.74 17.13 -12.29
N SER A 67 5.49 18.00 -11.59
CA SER A 67 4.94 19.25 -11.03
C SER A 67 4.44 20.25 -12.08
N LEU A 68 4.84 20.11 -13.34
CA LEU A 68 4.39 20.95 -14.45
C LEU A 68 3.14 20.36 -15.15
N CYS A 69 2.74 19.13 -14.82
CA CYS A 69 1.52 18.54 -15.37
C CYS A 69 0.28 19.28 -14.82
N PRO A 70 -0.79 19.46 -15.62
CA PRO A 70 -1.98 20.18 -15.19
C PRO A 70 -2.63 19.64 -13.91
N ILE A 71 -2.60 18.32 -13.71
CA ILE A 71 -3.16 17.68 -12.52
C ILE A 71 -2.44 18.07 -11.22
N SER A 72 -1.18 18.49 -11.31
CA SER A 72 -0.38 18.94 -10.16
C SER A 72 -0.76 20.36 -9.70
N ALA A 73 -1.63 21.05 -10.43
CA ALA A 73 -2.20 22.33 -10.01
C ALA A 73 -3.40 22.17 -9.06
N LEU A 74 -3.91 20.95 -8.88
CA LEU A 74 -5.01 20.67 -7.95
C LEU A 74 -4.52 20.84 -6.50
N PRO A 75 -5.34 21.44 -5.62
CA PRO A 75 -5.16 21.34 -4.17
C PRO A 75 -5.11 19.88 -3.72
N ALA A 76 -4.38 19.62 -2.64
CA ALA A 76 -4.19 18.27 -2.11
C ALA A 76 -5.54 17.61 -1.78
N GLU A 77 -6.51 18.37 -1.27
CA GLU A 77 -7.84 17.90 -0.92
C GLU A 77 -8.60 17.34 -2.12
N LEU A 78 -8.50 18.00 -3.28
CA LEU A 78 -9.14 17.51 -4.50
C LEU A 78 -8.44 16.27 -5.04
N LEU A 79 -7.12 16.21 -4.91
CA LEU A 79 -6.37 15.02 -5.28
C LEU A 79 -6.75 13.83 -4.39
N VAL A 80 -6.87 14.02 -3.07
CA VAL A 80 -7.37 13.00 -2.14
C VAL A 80 -8.76 12.54 -2.56
N HIS A 81 -9.68 13.45 -2.85
CA HIS A 81 -11.03 13.09 -3.26
C HIS A 81 -11.06 12.25 -4.54
N ILE A 82 -10.21 12.59 -5.53
CA ILE A 82 -10.06 11.77 -6.74
C ILE A 82 -9.53 10.38 -6.40
N LEU A 83 -8.55 10.28 -5.50
CA LEU A 83 -8.00 9.01 -5.06
C LEU A 83 -9.05 8.18 -4.31
N GLU A 84 -9.86 8.77 -3.44
CA GLU A 84 -10.96 8.09 -2.73
C GLU A 84 -11.93 7.45 -3.73
N LEU A 85 -12.34 8.20 -4.76
CA LEU A 85 -13.19 7.67 -5.83
C LEU A 85 -12.54 6.49 -6.56
N TYR A 86 -11.23 6.57 -6.81
CA TYR A 86 -10.49 5.47 -7.44
C TYR A 86 -10.41 4.23 -6.55
N VAL A 87 -10.14 4.40 -5.24
CA VAL A 87 -10.09 3.31 -4.25
C VAL A 87 -11.39 2.51 -4.27
N SER A 88 -12.55 3.18 -4.32
CA SER A 88 -13.86 2.51 -4.38
C SER A 88 -14.06 1.64 -5.64
N THR A 89 -13.35 1.92 -6.74
CA THR A 89 -13.42 1.12 -7.98
C THR A 89 -12.39 -0.01 -8.06
N LYS A 90 -11.31 0.09 -7.28
CA LYS A 90 -10.15 -0.82 -7.34
C LYS A 90 -9.63 -1.15 -5.93
N PRO A 91 -10.34 -1.98 -5.17
CA PRO A 91 -9.92 -2.34 -3.82
C PRO A 91 -8.53 -3.00 -3.81
N ALA A 92 -7.81 -2.87 -2.70
CA ALA A 92 -6.49 -3.46 -2.56
C ALA A 92 -6.58 -4.99 -2.66
N GLY A 93 -5.66 -5.59 -3.42
CA GLY A 93 -5.65 -7.05 -3.63
C GLY A 93 -6.88 -7.59 -4.37
N SER A 94 -7.56 -6.78 -5.21
CA SER A 94 -8.63 -7.27 -6.10
C SER A 94 -8.08 -8.32 -7.08
N CYS A 95 -8.12 -9.57 -6.67
CA CYS A 95 -7.68 -10.74 -7.42
C CYS A 95 -8.86 -11.30 -8.22
N VAL A 96 -9.21 -10.63 -9.32
CA VAL A 96 -10.00 -11.30 -10.37
C VAL A 96 -9.05 -12.06 -11.32
N ASP A 97 -7.79 -11.62 -11.43
CA ASP A 97 -6.79 -12.26 -12.27
C ASP A 97 -5.52 -12.54 -11.45
N SER A 98 -4.93 -13.72 -11.65
CA SER A 98 -3.77 -14.30 -10.93
C SER A 98 -2.44 -13.53 -11.09
N GLY A 99 -2.49 -12.23 -11.30
CA GLY A 99 -1.37 -11.33 -11.64
C GLY A 99 -0.89 -10.39 -10.52
N GLY A 100 -1.28 -10.60 -9.26
CA GLY A 100 -0.68 -9.88 -8.12
C GLY A 100 -0.79 -8.35 -8.18
N HIS A 101 -1.94 -7.83 -8.60
CA HIS A 101 -2.18 -6.39 -8.67
C HIS A 101 -2.30 -5.76 -7.27
N LEU A 102 -1.59 -4.66 -7.04
CA LEU A 102 -1.64 -3.93 -5.76
C LEU A 102 -2.96 -3.13 -5.59
N GLY A 103 -3.84 -3.14 -6.60
CA GLY A 103 -5.09 -2.41 -6.61
C GLY A 103 -4.84 -0.90 -6.57
N TRP A 104 -5.60 -0.18 -5.74
CA TRP A 104 -5.43 1.26 -5.62
C TRP A 104 -4.03 1.70 -5.18
N ILE A 105 -3.24 0.85 -4.50
CA ILE A 105 -1.89 1.20 -4.01
C ILE A 105 -0.96 1.58 -5.16
N GLU A 106 -1.23 1.15 -6.39
CA GLU A 106 -0.49 1.55 -7.59
C GLU A 106 -0.47 3.07 -7.79
N VAL A 107 -1.46 3.82 -7.29
CA VAL A 107 -1.46 5.29 -7.33
C VAL A 107 -0.28 5.90 -6.58
N THR A 108 0.24 5.19 -5.57
CA THR A 108 1.42 5.62 -4.79
C THR A 108 2.74 5.48 -5.57
N HIS A 109 2.70 4.89 -6.77
CA HIS A 109 3.83 4.70 -7.66
C HIS A 109 3.84 5.67 -8.86
N VAL A 110 2.79 6.48 -9.04
CA VAL A 110 2.66 7.41 -10.19
C VAL A 110 3.69 8.54 -10.11
N CYS A 111 3.67 9.31 -9.02
CA CYS A 111 4.64 10.38 -8.79
C CYS A 111 4.77 10.70 -7.30
N ARG A 112 5.77 11.53 -6.93
CA ARG A 112 5.99 11.95 -5.54
C ARG A 112 4.76 12.64 -4.95
N LEU A 113 4.12 13.56 -5.68
CA LEU A 113 2.92 14.27 -5.20
C LEU A 113 1.79 13.30 -4.83
N TRP A 114 1.50 12.33 -5.71
CA TRP A 114 0.44 11.35 -5.47
C TRP A 114 0.78 10.41 -4.33
N ARG A 115 2.04 9.97 -4.26
CA ARG A 115 2.55 9.16 -3.15
C ARG A 115 2.39 9.90 -1.83
N ASP A 116 2.92 11.11 -1.72
CA ASP A 116 2.90 11.88 -0.48
C ASP A 116 1.47 12.20 -0.04
N THR A 117 0.60 12.56 -0.98
CA THR A 117 -0.84 12.79 -0.74
C THR A 117 -1.53 11.53 -0.23
N ALA A 118 -1.31 10.39 -0.89
CA ALA A 118 -1.92 9.12 -0.50
C ALA A 118 -1.41 8.64 0.87
N LEU A 119 -0.11 8.77 1.15
CA LEU A 119 0.49 8.39 2.43
C LEU A 119 0.01 9.27 3.60
N GLN A 120 -0.29 10.54 3.33
CA GLN A 120 -0.76 11.49 4.33
C GLN A 120 -2.27 11.42 4.59
N SER A 121 -2.99 10.59 3.83
CA SER A 121 -4.46 10.49 3.88
C SER A 121 -4.87 9.14 4.47
N PRO A 122 -5.07 9.04 5.81
CA PRO A 122 -5.30 7.76 6.47
C PRO A 122 -6.59 7.06 6.01
N GLY A 123 -7.59 7.83 5.58
CA GLY A 123 -8.85 7.31 5.06
C GLY A 123 -8.71 6.44 3.80
N LEU A 124 -7.66 6.62 3.00
CA LEU A 124 -7.40 5.74 1.85
C LEU A 124 -6.94 4.34 2.29
N TRP A 125 -6.35 4.23 3.48
CA TRP A 125 -5.79 2.99 4.03
C TRP A 125 -6.78 2.25 4.95
N SER A 126 -7.99 2.80 5.17
CA SER A 126 -8.96 2.26 6.13
C SER A 126 -9.51 0.90 5.74
N ASN A 127 -9.53 0.56 4.45
CA ASN A 127 -9.92 -0.77 3.97
C ASN A 127 -8.71 -1.70 3.99
N VAL A 128 -8.63 -2.53 5.03
CA VAL A 128 -7.49 -3.42 5.29
C VAL A 128 -7.61 -4.69 4.46
N CYS A 129 -6.60 -4.96 3.64
CA CYS A 129 -6.53 -6.14 2.78
C CYS A 129 -5.54 -7.17 3.32
N PHE A 130 -6.01 -8.39 3.60
CA PHE A 130 -5.16 -9.51 4.05
C PHE A 130 -4.51 -10.27 2.88
N LYS A 131 -5.07 -10.19 1.67
CA LYS A 131 -4.59 -10.94 0.49
C LYS A 131 -3.19 -10.56 0.04
N LEU A 132 -2.74 -9.34 0.36
CA LEU A 132 -1.39 -8.86 0.04
C LEU A 132 -0.32 -9.40 1.00
N GLY A 133 -0.72 -10.08 2.08
CA GLY A 133 0.16 -10.65 3.10
C GLY A 133 0.39 -9.72 4.30
N SER A 134 0.87 -10.30 5.41
CA SER A 134 0.97 -9.64 6.72
C SER A 134 1.77 -8.34 6.72
N GLN A 135 2.86 -8.27 5.95
CA GLN A 135 3.67 -7.04 5.84
C GLN A 135 2.88 -5.86 5.26
N TRP A 136 2.01 -6.12 4.29
CA TRP A 136 1.15 -5.08 3.73
C TRP A 136 0.05 -4.69 4.72
N THR A 137 -0.55 -5.66 5.39
CA THR A 137 -1.55 -5.42 6.44
C THR A 137 -1.01 -4.52 7.55
N GLU A 138 0.18 -4.81 8.08
CA GLU A 138 0.86 -4.00 9.10
C GLU A 138 1.13 -2.57 8.62
N LEU A 139 1.57 -2.45 7.37
CA LEU A 139 1.84 -1.15 6.76
C LEU A 139 0.57 -0.33 6.52
N MET A 140 -0.55 -0.96 6.15
CA MET A 140 -1.85 -0.30 6.05
C MET A 140 -2.28 0.24 7.41
N LEU A 141 -2.19 -0.58 8.47
CA LEU A 141 -2.52 -0.15 9.82
C LEU A 141 -1.69 1.04 10.31
N ALA A 142 -0.38 0.98 10.10
CA ALA A 142 0.50 2.07 10.47
C ALA A 142 0.10 3.41 9.80
N ARG A 143 -0.61 3.34 8.67
CA ARG A 143 -1.09 4.51 7.91
C ARG A 143 -2.49 4.96 8.26
N VAL A 144 -3.38 4.06 8.69
CA VAL A 144 -4.75 4.37 9.16
C VAL A 144 -4.76 5.29 10.39
N LYS A 145 -3.73 5.19 11.24
CA LYS A 145 -3.61 5.97 12.48
C LYS A 145 -4.83 5.79 13.40
N SER A 146 -5.72 6.79 13.46
CA SER A 146 -6.91 6.82 14.33
C SER A 146 -8.23 6.82 13.57
N VAL A 147 -8.21 6.62 12.26
CA VAL A 147 -9.43 6.55 11.44
C VAL A 147 -10.07 5.16 11.61
N PRO A 148 -11.40 5.06 11.65
CA PRO A 148 -12.05 3.75 11.72
C PRO A 148 -11.75 2.89 10.48
N ILE A 149 -11.57 1.58 10.67
CA ILE A 149 -11.22 0.63 9.60
C ILE A 149 -12.41 -0.19 9.12
N SER A 150 -12.34 -0.57 7.84
CA SER A 150 -13.18 -1.61 7.24
C SER A 150 -12.32 -2.87 7.05
N VAL A 151 -12.82 -3.98 7.56
CA VAL A 151 -12.14 -5.28 7.57
C VAL A 151 -13.02 -6.29 6.85
N HIS A 152 -12.49 -6.86 5.77
CA HIS A 152 -13.12 -7.96 5.06
C HIS A 152 -12.19 -9.18 5.14
N TRP A 153 -12.70 -10.25 5.75
CA TRP A 153 -11.97 -11.50 5.92
C TRP A 153 -12.77 -12.65 5.33
N ASP A 154 -12.06 -13.52 4.62
CA ASP A 154 -12.57 -14.74 4.01
C ASP A 154 -11.65 -15.90 4.39
N GLU A 155 -12.20 -17.02 4.84
CA GLU A 155 -11.46 -18.22 5.23
C GLU A 155 -10.55 -18.76 4.11
N THR A 156 -10.96 -18.60 2.86
CA THR A 156 -10.17 -19.08 1.71
C THR A 156 -8.87 -18.28 1.51
N GLU A 157 -8.77 -17.09 2.09
CA GLU A 157 -7.68 -16.13 1.87
C GLU A 157 -7.00 -15.68 3.17
N GLY A 158 -7.62 -15.99 4.31
CA GLY A 158 -7.23 -15.54 5.63
C GLY A 158 -6.40 -16.55 6.41
N THR A 159 -5.49 -16.05 7.25
CA THR A 159 -4.70 -16.86 8.18
C THR A 159 -5.19 -16.70 9.62
N GLN A 160 -4.78 -17.59 10.53
CA GLN A 160 -5.00 -17.39 11.97
C GLN A 160 -4.42 -16.06 12.47
N GLU A 161 -3.25 -15.64 11.93
CA GLU A 161 -2.66 -14.34 12.23
C GLU A 161 -3.58 -13.17 11.86
N SER A 162 -4.34 -13.31 10.77
CA SER A 162 -5.34 -12.33 10.34
C SER A 162 -6.50 -12.25 11.32
N LEU A 163 -6.88 -13.37 11.95
CA LEU A 163 -7.96 -13.42 12.94
C LEU A 163 -7.55 -12.81 14.28
N ASP A 164 -6.34 -13.13 14.74
CA ASP A 164 -5.74 -12.53 15.94
C ASP A 164 -5.60 -11.01 15.75
N PHE A 165 -5.22 -10.60 14.54
CA PHE A 165 -5.17 -9.21 14.12
C PHE A 165 -6.53 -8.53 14.20
N ILE A 166 -7.57 -9.14 13.62
CA ILE A 166 -8.92 -8.58 13.62
C ILE A 166 -9.34 -8.35 15.06
N SER A 167 -9.13 -9.35 15.91
CA SER A 167 -9.44 -9.33 17.34
C SER A 167 -8.75 -8.18 18.08
N ALA A 168 -7.48 -7.90 17.78
CA ALA A 168 -6.73 -6.79 18.38
C ALA A 168 -7.23 -5.40 17.95
N HIS A 169 -7.81 -5.29 16.76
CA HIS A 169 -8.17 -4.03 16.09
C HIS A 169 -9.69 -3.74 16.13
N LEU A 170 -10.49 -4.64 16.70
CA LEU A 170 -11.96 -4.52 16.78
C LEU A 170 -12.48 -3.18 17.30
N ARG A 171 -11.77 -2.57 18.25
CA ARG A 171 -12.22 -1.34 18.94
C ARG A 171 -12.26 -0.12 18.03
N HIS A 172 -11.58 -0.15 16.90
CA HIS A 172 -11.61 0.92 15.90
C HIS A 172 -12.16 0.43 14.55
N THR A 173 -12.74 -0.76 14.51
CA THR A 173 -13.41 -1.28 13.31
C THR A 173 -14.79 -0.65 13.19
N ARG A 174 -15.08 -0.12 12.00
CA ARG A 174 -16.37 0.45 11.60
C ARG A 174 -17.20 -0.54 10.80
N GLU A 175 -16.55 -1.29 9.93
CA GLU A 175 -17.21 -2.27 9.08
C GLU A 175 -16.45 -3.59 9.20
N LEU A 176 -17.15 -4.66 9.58
CA LEU A 176 -16.56 -5.99 9.74
C LEU A 176 -17.36 -7.01 8.92
N SER A 177 -16.73 -7.59 7.91
CA SER A 177 -17.29 -8.69 7.12
C SER A 177 -16.44 -9.94 7.34
N LEU A 178 -17.04 -10.99 7.89
CA LEU A 178 -16.38 -12.29 8.08
C LEU A 178 -17.12 -13.36 7.27
N ALA A 179 -16.43 -13.99 6.33
CA ALA A 179 -16.93 -15.13 5.57
C ALA A 179 -16.14 -16.39 5.94
N GLY A 180 -16.82 -17.44 6.40
CA GLY A 180 -16.14 -18.69 6.78
C GLY A 180 -17.00 -19.61 7.63
N TRP A 181 -16.41 -20.73 8.05
CA TRP A 181 -17.13 -21.76 8.80
C TRP A 181 -17.47 -21.26 10.21
N PRO A 182 -18.68 -21.57 10.73
CA PRO A 182 -19.10 -21.21 12.08
C PRO A 182 -18.10 -21.58 13.18
N THR A 183 -17.39 -22.70 13.02
CA THR A 183 -16.38 -23.19 13.97
C THR A 183 -15.17 -22.27 14.09
N ILE A 184 -14.84 -21.54 13.03
CA ILE A 184 -13.72 -20.60 12.98
C ILE A 184 -14.19 -19.21 13.41
N LEU A 185 -15.40 -18.82 13.01
CA LEU A 185 -15.94 -17.49 13.31
C LEU A 185 -16.34 -17.34 14.78
N LYS A 186 -16.93 -18.38 15.41
CA LYS A 186 -17.43 -18.32 16.80
C LYS A 186 -16.39 -17.81 17.81
N PRO A 187 -15.16 -18.35 17.87
CA PRO A 187 -14.14 -17.86 18.81
C PRO A 187 -13.88 -16.35 18.70
N ILE A 188 -13.75 -15.80 17.49
CA ILE A 188 -13.51 -14.36 17.28
C ILE A 188 -14.69 -13.55 17.78
N ILE A 189 -15.90 -14.05 17.51
CA ILE A 189 -17.14 -13.38 17.82
C ILE A 189 -17.40 -13.37 19.33
N ASP A 190 -17.04 -14.44 20.02
CA ASP A 190 -17.05 -14.52 21.48
C ASP A 190 -15.98 -13.63 22.12
N THR A 191 -14.92 -13.30 21.37
CA THR A 191 -13.84 -12.40 21.82
C THR A 191 -14.23 -10.92 21.68
N PHE A 192 -15.35 -10.59 21.03
CA PHE A 192 -15.80 -9.21 20.93
C PHE A 192 -16.08 -8.66 22.34
N PRO A 193 -15.33 -7.64 22.82
CA PRO A 193 -15.86 -6.82 23.90
C PRO A 193 -17.18 -6.21 23.42
N SER A 194 -18.18 -6.07 24.30
CA SER A 194 -19.48 -5.41 24.04
C SER A 194 -19.40 -4.41 22.88
N PRO A 195 -20.29 -4.51 21.86
CA PRO A 195 -20.04 -3.96 20.53
C PRO A 195 -19.48 -2.54 20.61
N PRO A 196 -18.27 -2.30 20.09
CA PRO A 196 -17.66 -0.99 20.17
C PRO A 196 -18.55 0.01 19.44
N ALA A 197 -18.74 1.20 20.02
CA ALA A 197 -19.61 2.25 19.46
C ALA A 197 -19.24 2.68 18.03
N THR A 198 -18.06 2.28 17.54
CA THR A 198 -17.57 2.54 16.19
C THR A 198 -18.09 1.56 15.15
N LEU A 199 -18.48 0.34 15.54
CA LEU A 199 -18.93 -0.69 14.61
C LEU A 199 -20.32 -0.35 14.10
N GLU A 200 -20.40 0.06 12.84
CA GLU A 200 -21.64 0.43 12.15
C GLU A 200 -22.21 -0.74 11.35
N ILE A 201 -21.34 -1.57 10.76
CA ILE A 201 -21.73 -2.67 9.88
C ILE A 201 -21.02 -3.95 10.33
N MET A 202 -21.79 -5.02 10.50
CA MET A 202 -21.28 -6.36 10.73
C MET A 202 -21.99 -7.34 9.79
N GLU A 203 -21.22 -8.01 8.95
CA GLU A 203 -21.70 -9.02 8.00
C GLU A 203 -21.03 -10.35 8.31
N LEU A 204 -21.85 -11.41 8.39
CA LEU A 204 -21.40 -12.78 8.55
C LEU A 204 -21.91 -13.60 7.38
N GLY A 205 -20.99 -14.15 6.59
CA GLY A 205 -21.30 -14.99 5.44
C GLY A 205 -20.84 -16.42 5.65
N ALA A 206 -21.58 -17.37 5.08
CA ALA A 206 -21.04 -18.70 4.82
C ALA A 206 -20.32 -18.67 3.45
N ASP A 207 -19.20 -19.40 3.33
CA ASP A 207 -18.48 -19.54 2.06
C ASP A 207 -19.44 -20.04 0.95
N ALA A 208 -19.43 -19.34 -0.20
CA ALA A 208 -20.26 -19.62 -1.36
C ALA A 208 -19.96 -20.98 -2.03
N THR A 209 -18.90 -21.68 -1.63
CA THR A 209 -18.50 -22.96 -2.22
C THR A 209 -19.15 -24.21 -1.61
N ILE A 210 -19.98 -24.08 -0.56
CA ILE A 210 -20.48 -25.26 0.17
C ILE A 210 -22.02 -25.37 0.18
N THR A 211 -22.49 -26.52 -0.31
CA THR A 211 -23.85 -27.04 -0.12
C THR A 211 -24.18 -27.14 1.38
N VAL A 212 -25.21 -26.41 1.81
CA VAL A 212 -25.73 -26.36 3.19
C VAL A 212 -25.79 -27.77 3.80
N VAL A 213 -24.92 -28.04 4.78
CA VAL A 213 -25.13 -29.15 5.71
C VAL A 213 -26.12 -28.66 6.76
N GLU A 214 -27.34 -29.18 6.70
CA GLU A 214 -28.37 -28.98 7.73
C GLU A 214 -27.80 -29.31 9.10
N GLY A 215 -27.69 -28.31 9.99
CA GLY A 215 -27.34 -28.53 11.40
C GLY A 215 -26.44 -27.48 12.06
N SER A 216 -25.85 -26.53 11.32
CA SER A 216 -25.02 -25.48 11.91
C SER A 216 -25.83 -24.20 12.18
N ASN A 217 -26.69 -24.23 13.20
CA ASN A 217 -27.33 -23.01 13.68
C ASN A 217 -26.26 -22.07 14.25
N PHE A 218 -26.09 -20.92 13.59
CA PHE A 218 -25.22 -19.85 14.03
C PHE A 218 -26.01 -18.92 14.96
N GLU A 219 -25.86 -19.11 16.27
CA GLU A 219 -26.42 -18.19 17.26
C GLU A 219 -25.40 -17.06 17.50
N LEU A 220 -25.79 -15.83 17.14
CA LEU A 220 -25.04 -14.62 17.48
C LEU A 220 -25.04 -14.44 19.01
N PRO A 221 -23.91 -14.11 19.64
CA PRO A 221 -23.90 -13.81 21.07
C PRO A 221 -24.85 -12.64 21.36
N GLY A 222 -25.58 -12.74 22.49
CA GLY A 222 -26.64 -11.78 22.87
C GLY A 222 -26.18 -10.33 23.01
N SER A 223 -24.87 -10.07 23.05
CA SER A 223 -24.27 -8.74 22.98
C SER A 223 -24.41 -8.06 21.62
N LEU A 224 -24.61 -8.81 20.53
CA LEU A 224 -24.72 -8.31 19.15
C LEU A 224 -26.16 -8.29 18.63
N SER A 225 -27.07 -9.05 19.26
CA SER A 225 -28.46 -9.22 18.83
C SER A 225 -29.33 -7.95 18.99
N GLY A 226 -28.77 -6.84 19.48
CA GLY A 226 -29.46 -5.57 19.72
C GLY A 226 -29.40 -4.54 18.59
N HIS A 227 -28.61 -4.77 17.53
CA HIS A 227 -28.49 -3.84 16.41
C HIS A 227 -29.05 -4.44 15.13
N ARG A 228 -29.94 -3.68 14.46
CA ARG A 228 -30.80 -4.11 13.35
C ARG A 228 -30.06 -5.01 12.35
N LEU A 229 -30.42 -6.28 12.32
CA LEU A 229 -30.24 -7.12 11.15
C LEU A 229 -31.16 -6.57 10.05
N PRO A 230 -30.67 -6.27 8.83
CA PRO A 230 -31.55 -6.07 7.69
C PRO A 230 -32.36 -7.34 7.48
N SER A 231 -33.66 -7.17 7.37
CA SER A 231 -34.59 -8.26 7.08
C SER A 231 -34.21 -8.90 5.74
N LEU A 232 -33.89 -10.20 5.77
CA LEU A 232 -33.81 -11.06 4.58
C LEU A 232 -35.16 -11.07 3.83
#